data_AF-A0A6B3HTK0-F1
#
_entry.id   AF-A0A6B3HTK0-F1
#
_cell.length_a   1.000
_cell.length_b   1.000
_cell.length_c   1.000
_cell.angle_alpha   90.00
_cell.angle_beta   90.00
_cell.angle_gamma   90.00
#
_symmetry.space_group_name_H-M   'P 1'
#
loop_
_entity.id
_entity.type
_entity.pdbx_description
1 polymer ?
#
loop_
_entity_poly.entity_id
_entity_poly.type
_entity_poly.pdbx_seq_one_letter_code
_entity_poly.pdbx_strand_id
1 'polypeptide(L)'
;YGYRLEYIELPEEEGQFDITLSAYEDESEHRFHCVFKYNTDLFLPQTMRRMAAHYTRLLDRMTRVPGEHPASRLEMLDDREREQLVG
;
A
#
# COMPACT_ATOMS: atom_id res chain seq x y z
N TYR A 1 -33.13 8.75 -11.28
CA TYR A 1 -33.19 7.62 -10.31
C TYR A 1 -31.77 7.28 -9.94
N GLY A 2 -31.32 7.70 -8.75
CA GLY A 2 -29.96 7.42 -8.27
C GLY A 2 -30.03 6.27 -7.28
N TYR A 3 -29.40 5.15 -7.60
CA TYR A 3 -29.30 4.03 -6.67
C TYR A 3 -28.19 4.33 -5.65
N ARG A 4 -28.47 4.05 -4.38
CA ARG A 4 -27.45 4.06 -3.31
C ARG A 4 -26.70 2.75 -3.40
N LEU A 5 -25.42 2.81 -3.76
CA LEU A 5 -24.52 1.67 -3.66
C LEU A 5 -24.19 1.48 -2.18
N GLU A 6 -24.46 0.29 -1.66
CA GLU A 6 -23.98 -0.13 -0.34
C GLU A 6 -22.88 -1.16 -0.57
N TYR A 7 -21.73 -0.95 0.08
CA TYR A 7 -20.64 -1.91 0.04
C TYR A 7 -21.08 -3.18 0.74
N ILE A 8 -21.09 -4.29 0.00
CA ILE A 8 -21.25 -5.62 0.56
C ILE A 8 -19.83 -6.17 0.71
N GLU A 9 -19.41 -6.46 1.95
CA GLU A 9 -18.20 -7.24 2.19
C GLU A 9 -18.45 -8.66 1.67
N LEU A 10 -17.92 -8.95 0.48
CA LEU A 10 -17.76 -10.33 0.05
C LEU A 10 -16.62 -10.93 0.89
N PRO A 11 -16.81 -12.13 1.48
CA PRO A 11 -15.68 -12.84 2.06
C PRO A 11 -14.69 -13.09 0.93
N GLU A 12 -13.53 -12.43 0.99
CA GLU A 12 -12.46 -12.72 0.05
C GLU A 12 -12.03 -14.16 0.24
N GLU A 13 -11.65 -14.83 -0.84
CA GLU A 13 -11.05 -16.15 -0.76
C GLU A 13 -9.71 -16.03 -0.01
N GLU A 14 -9.77 -16.24 1.30
CA GLU A 14 -8.61 -16.18 2.18
C GLU A 14 -7.64 -17.31 1.82
N GLY A 15 -6.35 -16.97 1.67
CA GLY A 15 -5.26 -17.96 1.65
C GLY A 15 -4.64 -18.31 0.30
N GLN A 16 -5.01 -17.66 -0.82
CA GLN A 16 -4.31 -17.91 -2.09
C GLN A 16 -2.94 -17.21 -2.19
N PHE A 17 -2.76 -16.10 -1.47
CA PHE A 17 -1.52 -15.31 -1.46
C PHE A 17 -1.12 -14.89 -0.05
N ASP A 18 0.19 -14.75 0.17
CA ASP A 18 0.75 -14.31 1.45
C ASP A 18 0.41 -12.84 1.77
N ILE A 19 0.39 -11.99 0.73
CA ILE A 19 -0.01 -10.58 0.79
C ILE A 19 -0.76 -10.22 -0.52
N THR A 20 -1.90 -9.56 -0.38
CA THR A 20 -2.67 -8.94 -1.47
C THR A 20 -2.81 -7.45 -1.21
N LEU A 21 -2.59 -6.63 -2.24
CA LEU A 21 -2.89 -5.19 -2.24
C LEU A 21 -4.03 -4.92 -3.22
N SER A 22 -5.17 -4.47 -2.69
CA SER A 22 -6.30 -4.02 -3.50
C SER A 22 -6.33 -2.49 -3.52
N ALA A 23 -6.39 -1.90 -4.71
CA ALA A 23 -6.49 -0.45 -4.89
C ALA A 23 -7.81 -0.11 -5.60
N TYR A 24 -8.55 0.83 -5.04
CA TYR A 24 -9.84 1.30 -5.56
C TYR A 24 -9.77 2.80 -5.77
N GLU A 25 -10.21 3.27 -6.93
CA GLU A 25 -10.32 4.70 -7.20
C GLU A 25 -11.64 5.23 -6.61
N ASP A 26 -11.53 6.28 -5.82
CA ASP A 26 -12.63 7.13 -5.41
C ASP A 26 -12.62 8.38 -6.30
N GLU A 27 -13.41 8.32 -7.37
CA GLU A 27 -13.51 9.42 -8.32
C GLU A 27 -14.03 10.71 -7.67
N SER A 28 -14.83 10.60 -6.59
CA SER A 28 -15.43 11.75 -5.92
C SER A 28 -14.43 12.49 -5.05
N GLU A 29 -13.53 11.77 -4.39
CA GLU A 29 -12.45 12.35 -3.59
C GLU A 29 -11.16 12.58 -4.38
N HIS A 30 -11.07 12.10 -5.62
CA HIS A 30 -9.85 12.05 -6.43
C HIS A 30 -8.70 11.34 -5.71
N ARG A 31 -9.01 10.19 -5.08
CA ARG A 31 -8.06 9.44 -4.25
C ARG A 31 -8.11 7.95 -4.59
N PHE A 32 -7.00 7.28 -4.32
CA PHE A 32 -6.96 5.82 -4.32
C PHE A 32 -7.03 5.31 -2.87
N HIS A 33 -7.96 4.39 -2.61
CA HIS A 33 -8.04 3.61 -1.38
C HIS A 33 -7.28 2.30 -1.58
N CYS A 34 -6.25 2.09 -0.77
CA CYS A 34 -5.38 0.92 -0.85
C CYS A 34 -5.52 0.07 0.41
N VAL A 35 -5.82 -1.23 0.24
CA VAL A 35 -6.04 -2.18 1.33
C VAL A 35 -5.05 -3.33 1.20
N PHE A 36 -4.20 -3.50 2.23
CA PHE A 36 -3.36 -4.67 2.36
C PHE A 36 -4.08 -5.76 3.15
N LYS A 37 -4.17 -6.95 2.55
CA LYS A 37 -4.58 -8.18 3.22
C LYS A 37 -3.41 -9.13 3.23
N TYR A 38 -3.24 -9.84 4.33
CA TYR A 38 -2.03 -10.61 4.57
C TYR A 38 -2.28 -11.78 5.50
N ASN A 39 -1.48 -12.83 5.35
CA ASN A 39 -1.50 -13.96 6.25
C ASN A 39 -0.90 -13.56 7.62
N THR A 40 -1.73 -13.57 8.67
CA THR A 40 -1.33 -13.18 10.03
C THR A 40 -0.38 -14.18 10.70
N ASP A 41 -0.30 -15.41 10.19
CA ASP A 41 0.70 -16.39 10.65
C ASP A 41 2.10 -16.03 10.14
N LEU A 42 2.19 -15.27 9.03
CA LEU A 42 3.45 -14.85 8.42
C LEU A 42 3.85 -13.42 8.77
N PHE A 43 2.87 -12.52 8.95
CA PHE A 43 3.14 -11.10 9.14
C PHE A 43 2.43 -10.51 10.35
N LEU A 44 3.20 -9.75 11.14
CA LEU A 44 2.66 -8.96 12.22
C LEU A 44 2.00 -7.68 11.69
N PRO A 45 0.94 -7.16 12.35
CA PRO A 45 0.29 -5.91 11.95
C PRO A 45 1.26 -4.72 11.87
N GLN A 46 2.27 -4.68 12.73
CA GLN A 46 3.29 -3.62 12.71
C GLN A 46 4.14 -3.67 11.43
N THR A 47 4.51 -4.87 10.98
CA THR A 47 5.24 -5.08 9.72
C THR A 47 4.41 -4.60 8.53
N MET A 48 3.11 -4.86 8.53
CA MET A 48 2.24 -4.45 7.42
C MET A 48 1.92 -2.96 7.41
N ARG A 49 1.79 -2.32 8.59
CA ARG A 49 1.72 -0.84 8.66
C ARG A 49 2.98 -0.20 8.12
N ARG A 50 4.14 -0.78 8.46
CA ARG A 50 5.42 -0.35 7.92
C ARG A 50 5.43 -0.51 6.39
N MET A 51 5.05 -1.67 5.86
CA MET A 51 4.96 -1.92 4.42
C MET A 51 4.05 -0.90 3.71
N ALA A 52 2.89 -0.58 4.30
CA ALA A 52 1.99 0.44 3.74
C ALA A 52 2.64 1.82 3.66
N ALA A 53 3.37 2.25 4.70
CA ALA A 53 4.11 3.51 4.68
C ALA A 53 5.20 3.54 3.59
N HIS A 54 5.93 2.45 3.42
CA HIS A 54 6.92 2.30 2.35
C HIS A 54 6.27 2.41 0.96
N TYR A 55 5.15 1.71 0.76
CA TYR A 55 4.42 1.74 -0.50
C TYR A 55 3.97 3.16 -0.86
N THR A 56 3.38 3.90 0.08
CA THR A 56 2.98 5.30 -0.14
C THR A 56 4.19 6.19 -0.44
N ARG A 57 5.32 6.01 0.24
CA ARG A 57 6.57 6.76 -0.04
C ARG A 57 7.10 6.50 -1.44
N LEU A 58 7.08 5.25 -1.89
CA LEU A 58 7.48 4.90 -3.25
C LEU A 58 6.60 5.57 -4.29
N LEU A 59 5.26 5.53 -4.13
CA LEU A 59 4.33 6.20 -5.04
C LEU A 59 4.53 7.73 -5.08
N ASP A 60 4.68 8.38 -3.92
CA ASP A 60 4.97 9.81 -3.86
C ASP A 60 6.26 10.17 -4.60
N ARG A 61 7.33 9.39 -4.42
CA ARG A 61 8.60 9.63 -5.13
C ARG A 61 8.47 9.35 -6.63
N MET A 62 7.81 8.26 -7.03
CA MET A 62 7.59 7.91 -8.44
C MET A 62 6.85 9.02 -9.20
N THR A 63 5.90 9.69 -8.57
CA THR A 63 5.12 10.77 -9.19
C THR A 63 5.88 12.10 -9.28
N ARG A 64 6.99 12.26 -8.55
CA ARG A 64 7.81 13.48 -8.52
C ARG A 64 9.05 13.41 -9.38
N VAL A 65 9.47 12.22 -9.80
CA VAL A 65 10.67 12.02 -10.64
C VAL A 65 10.29 11.81 -12.11
N PRO A 66 11.19 12.11 -13.07
CA PRO A 66 10.98 11.75 -14.47
C PRO A 66 10.85 10.24 -14.67
N GLY A 67 10.08 9.81 -15.68
CA GLY A 67 9.84 8.39 -15.95
C GLY A 67 11.08 7.56 -16.29
N GLU A 68 12.19 8.21 -16.66
CA GLU A 68 13.49 7.56 -16.91
C GLU A 68 14.27 7.28 -15.61
N HIS A 69 13.82 7.83 -14.47
CA HIS A 69 14.47 7.59 -13.19
C HIS A 69 14.30 6.11 -12.77
N PRO A 70 15.40 5.38 -12.52
CA PRO A 70 15.31 3.96 -12.20
C PRO A 70 14.57 3.73 -10.88
N ALA A 71 13.60 2.81 -10.88
CA ALA A 71 12.85 2.46 -9.67
C ALA A 71 13.77 1.97 -8.53
N SER A 72 14.89 1.32 -8.85
CA SER A 72 15.90 0.86 -7.89
C SER A 72 16.60 1.98 -7.12
N ARG A 73 16.48 3.24 -7.56
CA ARG A 73 17.04 4.42 -6.89
C ARG A 73 16.03 5.16 -6.01
N LEU A 74 14.79 4.68 -5.96
CA LEU A 74 13.77 5.26 -5.09
C LEU A 74 13.96 4.75 -3.66
N GLU A 75 14.18 5.68 -2.74
CA GLU A 75 14.29 5.36 -1.32
C GLU A 75 12.91 5.04 -0.73
N MET A 76 12.75 3.82 -0.22
CA MET A 76 11.51 3.39 0.42
C MET A 76 11.47 3.65 1.93
N LEU A 77 12.64 3.66 2.59
CA LEU A 77 12.77 3.88 4.03
C LEU A 77 12.55 5.35 4.38
N ASP A 78 12.00 5.63 5.56
CA ASP A 78 12.18 6.95 6.16
C ASP A 78 13.49 7.09 6.94
N ASP A 79 13.77 8.31 7.40
CA ASP A 79 14.97 8.63 8.16
C ASP A 79 15.08 7.81 9.45
N ARG A 80 13.96 7.55 10.15
CA ARG A 80 13.97 6.78 11.40
C ARG A 80 14.27 5.32 11.15
N GLU A 81 13.79 4.77 10.05
CA GLU A 81 14.06 3.39 9.61
C GLU A 81 15.50 3.24 9.13
N ARG A 82 16.01 4.25 8.42
CA ARG A 82 17.40 4.29 7.98
C ARG A 82 18.36 4.38 9.17
N GLU A 83 18.06 5.21 10.16
CA GLU A 83 18.86 5.32 11.39
C GLU A 83 18.92 4.00 12.17
N GLN A 84 17.82 3.25 12.24
CA GLN A 84 17.77 1.94 12.91
C GLN A 84 18.65 0.86 12.25
N LEU A 85 19.00 1.01 10.98
CA LEU A 85 19.85 0.05 10.24
C LEU A 85 21.35 0.34 10.35
N VAL A 86 21.71 1.57 10.70
CA VAL A 86 23.10 2.04 10.78
C VAL A 86 23.62 2.08 12.23
N GLY A 87 22.74 1.76 13.19
CA GLY A 87 23.04 1.66 14.63
C GLY A 87 23.61 0.31 15.06
#